data_AF-A0A849ETQ0-F1
#
_entry.id   AF-A0A849ETQ0-F1
#
_cell.length_a   1.000
_cell.length_b   1.000
_cell.length_c   1.000
_cell.angle_alpha   90.00
_cell.angle_beta   90.00
_cell.angle_gamma   90.00
#
_symmetry.space_group_name_H-M   'P 1'
#
loop_
_entity.id
_entity.type
_entity.pdbx_description
1 polymer ?
#
loop_
_entity_poly.entity_id
_entity_poly.type
_entity_poly.pdbx_seq_one_letter_code
_entity_poly.pdbx_strand_id
1 'polypeptide(L)'
;QRELSDGIKRVIMQGIVQGKGTDDIVRDLGHVVIYKDSFRHAGTRVFSKAQYRMEMIARTEVLRAHNMGRLKFHQQVGIEKLEWMTMADERTCPVCGPLDGKKYSIDKFPQLPAHPFCRCCVLPIVEPDRLKKI
;
A
#
# COMPACT_ATOMS: atom_id res chain seq x y z
N GLN A 1 23.02 2.21 -9.21
CA GLN A 1 21.75 1.60 -8.76
C GLN A 1 21.14 2.28 -7.52
N ARG A 2 21.91 2.72 -6.50
CA ARG A 2 21.37 3.44 -5.32
C ARG A 2 20.55 4.70 -5.68
N GLU A 3 21.05 5.54 -6.58
CA GLU A 3 20.37 6.79 -6.97
C GLU A 3 18.95 6.59 -7.52
N LEU A 4 18.71 5.53 -8.31
CA LEU A 4 17.39 5.25 -8.86
C LEU A 4 16.41 4.82 -7.77
N SER A 5 16.84 3.93 -6.86
CA SER A 5 16.00 3.48 -5.74
C SER A 5 15.66 4.64 -4.82
N ASP A 6 16.62 5.52 -4.53
CA ASP A 6 16.42 6.68 -3.68
C ASP A 6 15.50 7.71 -4.35
N GLY A 7 15.61 7.89 -5.66
CA GLY A 7 14.68 8.70 -6.45
C GLY A 7 13.24 8.17 -6.39
N ILE A 8 13.05 6.87 -6.59
CA ILE A 8 11.73 6.21 -6.50
C ILE A 8 11.13 6.40 -5.10
N LYS A 9 11.90 6.13 -4.05
CA LYS A 9 11.44 6.32 -2.66
C LYS A 9 11.05 7.76 -2.39
N ARG A 10 11.85 8.73 -2.84
CA ARG A 10 11.57 10.16 -2.65
C ARG A 10 10.24 10.56 -3.27
N VAL A 11 10.01 10.17 -4.53
CA VAL A 11 8.75 10.48 -5.23
C VAL A 11 7.55 9.89 -4.52
N ILE A 12 7.64 8.62 -4.11
CA ILE A 12 6.55 7.93 -3.42
C ILE A 12 6.24 8.62 -2.08
N MET A 13 7.27 8.87 -1.25
CA MET A 13 7.08 9.52 0.04
C MET A 13 6.51 10.93 -0.11
N GLN A 14 7.01 11.73 -1.05
CA GLN A 14 6.48 13.06 -1.34
C GLN A 14 5.02 13.00 -1.78
N GLY A 15 4.68 12.06 -2.67
CA GLY A 15 3.31 11.88 -3.14
C GLY A 15 2.34 11.52 -2.02
N ILE A 16 2.73 10.58 -1.13
CA ILE A 16 1.92 10.19 0.03
C ILE A 16 1.72 11.39 0.97
N VAL A 17 2.79 12.13 1.29
CA VAL A 17 2.73 13.30 2.18
C VAL A 17 1.87 14.42 1.59
N GLN A 18 1.92 14.61 0.27
CA GLN A 18 1.11 15.61 -0.44
C GLN A 18 -0.35 15.18 -0.66
N GLY A 19 -0.72 13.94 -0.30
CA GLY A 19 -2.05 13.41 -0.55
C GLY A 19 -2.36 13.17 -2.03
N LYS A 20 -1.33 12.95 -2.86
CA LYS A 20 -1.50 12.67 -4.29
C LYS A 20 -2.19 11.33 -4.51
N GLY A 21 -3.00 11.27 -5.57
CA GLY A 21 -3.56 10.01 -6.05
C GLY A 21 -2.45 9.07 -6.54
N THR A 22 -2.74 7.76 -6.55
CA THR A 22 -1.76 6.78 -7.05
C THR A 22 -1.33 7.09 -8.48
N ASP A 23 -2.25 7.51 -9.34
CA ASP A 23 -1.96 7.77 -10.75
C ASP A 23 -1.01 8.98 -10.92
N ASP A 24 -1.11 9.98 -10.04
CA ASP A 24 -0.19 11.11 -10.00
C ASP A 24 1.21 10.67 -9.55
N ILE A 25 1.29 9.79 -8.54
CA ILE A 25 2.57 9.21 -8.09
C ILE A 25 3.21 8.40 -9.23
N VAL A 26 2.42 7.65 -9.99
CA VAL A 26 2.90 6.88 -11.15
C VAL A 26 3.43 7.82 -12.24
N ARG A 27 2.74 8.93 -12.51
CA ARG A 27 3.22 9.95 -13.45
C ARG A 27 4.56 10.52 -12.99
N ASP A 28 4.67 10.87 -11.71
CA ASP A 28 5.90 11.40 -11.11
C ASP A 28 7.06 10.39 -11.18
N LEU A 29 6.78 9.09 -10.96
CA LEU A 29 7.78 8.03 -11.10
C LEU A 29 8.36 7.96 -12.51
N GLY A 30 7.56 8.23 -13.54
CA GLY A 30 8.02 8.31 -14.93
C GLY A 30 9.12 9.35 -15.16
N HIS A 31 9.22 10.38 -14.31
CA HIS A 31 10.28 11.39 -14.42
C HIS A 31 11.63 10.93 -13.85
N VAL A 32 11.61 9.96 -12.93
CA VAL A 32 12.82 9.39 -12.30
C VAL A 32 13.48 8.35 -13.20
N VAL A 33 12.77 7.85 -14.20
CA VAL A 33 13.29 6.86 -15.15
C VAL A 33 14.37 7.49 -16.03
N ILE A 34 15.63 7.11 -15.79
CA ILE A 34 16.84 7.72 -16.38
C ILE A 34 16.95 7.49 -17.90
N TYR A 35 16.46 6.36 -18.40
CA TYR A 35 16.62 5.95 -19.80
C TYR A 35 15.43 6.29 -20.71
N LYS A 36 14.86 7.50 -20.61
CA LYS A 36 13.66 7.89 -21.38
C LYS A 36 13.79 7.61 -22.88
N ASP A 37 14.98 7.81 -23.46
CA ASP A 37 15.24 7.55 -24.88
C ASP A 37 15.34 6.06 -25.22
N SER A 38 15.78 5.22 -24.29
CA SER A 38 15.70 3.76 -24.46
C SER A 38 14.27 3.28 -24.46
N PHE A 39 13.36 3.94 -23.73
CA PHE A 39 11.94 3.64 -23.81
C PHE A 39 11.35 4.04 -25.16
N ARG A 40 11.68 5.23 -25.69
CA ARG A 40 11.19 5.69 -27.02
C ARG A 40 11.37 4.65 -28.13
N HIS A 41 12.46 3.88 -28.10
CA HIS A 41 12.77 2.84 -29.08
C HIS A 41 12.28 1.44 -28.69
N ALA A 42 11.88 1.21 -27.43
CA ALA A 42 11.54 -0.11 -26.92
C ALA A 42 10.13 -0.61 -27.31
N GLY A 43 9.33 0.22 -27.98
CA GLY A 43 7.99 -0.12 -28.46
C GLY A 43 6.94 -0.26 -27.35
N THR A 44 5.66 -0.30 -27.74
CA THR A 44 4.49 -0.20 -26.83
C THR A 44 4.49 -1.22 -25.69
N ARG A 45 4.99 -2.44 -25.94
CA ARG A 45 5.00 -3.54 -24.94
C ARG A 45 5.98 -3.30 -23.78
N VAL A 46 7.09 -2.60 -24.01
CA VAL A 46 8.06 -2.33 -22.94
C VAL A 46 7.58 -1.18 -22.05
N PHE A 47 6.99 -0.15 -22.66
CA PHE A 47 6.31 0.91 -21.93
C PHE A 47 5.20 0.37 -21.03
N SER A 48 4.33 -0.51 -21.54
CA SER A 48 3.22 -1.05 -20.75
C SER A 48 3.69 -1.86 -19.54
N LYS A 49 4.78 -2.64 -19.68
CA LYS A 49 5.37 -3.37 -18.55
C LYS A 49 5.98 -2.44 -17.50
N ALA A 50 6.66 -1.37 -17.93
CA ALA A 50 7.23 -0.38 -17.01
C ALA A 50 6.12 0.36 -16.26
N GLN A 51 5.09 0.79 -16.98
CA GLN A 51 3.90 1.42 -16.41
C GLN A 51 3.24 0.53 -15.35
N TYR A 52 3.00 -0.74 -15.69
CA TYR A 52 2.43 -1.71 -14.76
C TYR A 52 3.26 -1.88 -13.48
N ARG A 53 4.59 -1.87 -13.59
CA ARG A 53 5.48 -1.95 -12.42
C ARG A 53 5.45 -0.67 -11.59
N MET A 54 5.37 0.51 -12.22
CA MET A 54 5.23 1.77 -11.49
C MET A 54 3.90 1.82 -10.73
N GLU A 55 2.80 1.38 -11.34
CA GLU A 55 1.50 1.23 -10.68
C GLU A 55 1.55 0.24 -9.51
N MET A 56 2.19 -0.92 -9.71
CA MET A 56 2.40 -1.92 -8.66
C MET A 56 3.11 -1.30 -7.46
N ILE A 57 4.21 -0.61 -7.70
CA ILE A 57 5.02 0.02 -6.66
C ILE A 57 4.20 1.10 -5.96
N ALA A 58 3.63 2.05 -6.70
CA ALA A 58 2.87 3.16 -6.12
C ALA A 58 1.71 2.67 -5.25
N ARG A 59 0.87 1.75 -5.75
CA ARG A 59 -0.26 1.20 -4.98
C ARG A 59 0.19 0.47 -3.73
N THR A 60 1.24 -0.33 -3.84
CA THR A 60 1.74 -1.14 -2.72
C THR A 60 2.32 -0.25 -1.63
N GLU A 61 3.11 0.77 -1.99
CA GLU A 61 3.69 1.68 -1.01
C GLU A 61 2.65 2.60 -0.35
N VAL A 62 1.69 3.13 -1.12
CA VAL A 62 0.58 3.93 -0.55
C VAL A 62 -0.21 3.09 0.46
N LEU A 63 -0.60 1.86 0.09
CA LEU A 63 -1.34 0.99 0.99
C LEU A 63 -0.51 0.61 2.23
N ARG A 64 0.80 0.36 2.06
CA ARG A 64 1.70 0.08 3.17
C ARG A 64 1.76 1.27 4.15
N ALA A 65 1.94 2.48 3.64
CA ALA A 65 1.97 3.67 4.47
C ALA A 65 0.68 3.86 5.26
N HIS A 66 -0.48 3.71 4.61
CA HIS A 66 -1.78 3.79 5.29
C HIS A 66 -1.96 2.72 6.37
N ASN A 67 -1.65 1.46 6.08
CA ASN A 67 -1.81 0.37 7.04
C ASN A 67 -0.84 0.48 8.23
N MET A 68 0.41 0.89 7.98
CA MET A 68 1.36 1.17 9.07
C MET A 68 0.91 2.37 9.92
N GLY A 69 0.38 3.42 9.28
CA GLY A 69 -0.20 4.56 9.98
C GLY A 69 -1.38 4.17 10.88
N ARG A 70 -2.31 3.36 10.36
CA ARG A 70 -3.43 2.80 11.14
C ARG A 70 -2.96 1.96 12.30
N LEU A 71 -2.01 1.04 12.08
CA LEU A 71 -1.45 0.20 13.14
C LEU A 71 -0.83 1.05 14.26
N LYS A 72 -0.01 2.04 13.90
CA LYS A 72 0.62 2.95 14.87
C LYS A 72 -0.43 3.77 15.64
N PHE A 73 -1.45 4.29 14.96
CA PHE A 73 -2.54 5.01 15.59
C PHE A 73 -3.32 4.12 16.56
N HIS A 74 -3.66 2.89 16.15
CA HIS A 74 -4.34 1.92 16.98
C HIS A 74 -3.54 1.57 18.25
N GLN A 75 -2.22 1.42 18.14
CA GLN A 75 -1.34 1.25 19.31
C GLN A 75 -1.40 2.46 20.24
N GLN A 76 -1.39 3.68 19.70
CA GLN A 76 -1.43 4.92 20.49
C GLN A 76 -2.74 5.11 21.26
N VAL A 77 -3.88 4.74 20.66
CA VAL A 77 -5.19 4.88 21.30
C VAL A 77 -5.61 3.64 22.11
N GLY A 78 -4.67 2.70 22.32
CA GLY A 78 -4.85 1.54 23.18
C GLY A 78 -5.71 0.41 22.61
N ILE A 79 -5.84 0.30 21.29
CA ILE A 79 -6.48 -0.86 20.66
C ILE A 79 -5.58 -2.09 20.83
N GLU A 80 -6.14 -3.18 21.35
CA GLU A 80 -5.38 -4.39 21.64
C GLU A 80 -5.53 -5.48 20.57
N LYS A 81 -6.64 -5.45 19.82
CA LYS A 81 -6.97 -6.47 18.82
C LYS A 81 -7.38 -5.83 17.51
N LEU A 82 -6.94 -6.45 16.43
CA LEU A 82 -7.22 -6.03 15.07
C LEU A 82 -7.79 -7.21 14.27
N GLU A 83 -8.61 -6.88 13.29
CA GLU A 83 -9.19 -7.81 12.33
C GLU A 83 -8.62 -7.53 10.93
N TRP A 84 -8.33 -8.60 10.20
CA TRP A 84 -7.94 -8.49 8.79
C TRP A 84 -9.19 -8.38 7.91
N MET A 85 -9.29 -7.32 7.13
CA MET A 85 -10.42 -7.06 6.24
C MET A 85 -9.98 -7.10 4.78
N THR A 86 -10.60 -7.98 4.00
CA THR A 86 -10.55 -7.98 2.54
C THR A 86 -11.64 -7.06 1.96
N MET A 87 -11.54 -6.70 0.69
CA MET A 87 -12.58 -5.89 0.02
C MET A 87 -13.85 -6.69 -0.35
N ALA A 88 -13.95 -7.96 0.08
CA ALA A 88 -15.10 -8.85 -0.12
C ALA A 88 -15.69 -8.84 -1.55
N ASP A 89 -14.83 -8.80 -2.57
CA ASP A 89 -15.22 -8.83 -3.98
C ASP A 89 -14.60 -10.04 -4.71
N GLU A 90 -15.02 -10.24 -5.97
CA GLU A 90 -14.54 -11.30 -6.88
C GLU A 90 -13.02 -11.27 -7.16
N ARG A 91 -12.33 -10.21 -6.75
CA ARG A 91 -10.88 -10.04 -6.90
C ARG A 91 -10.12 -10.35 -5.61
N THR A 92 -10.78 -10.92 -4.61
CA THR A 92 -10.13 -11.42 -3.39
C THR A 92 -9.21 -12.59 -3.76
N CYS A 93 -7.92 -12.48 -3.43
CA CYS A 93 -6.94 -13.47 -3.85
C CYS A 93 -6.90 -14.68 -2.89
N PRO A 94 -6.34 -15.82 -3.32
CA PRO A 94 -6.20 -17.02 -2.47
C PRO A 94 -5.32 -16.83 -1.23
N VAL A 95 -4.47 -15.78 -1.20
CA VAL A 95 -3.63 -15.45 -0.04
C VAL A 95 -4.42 -14.71 1.03
N CYS A 96 -5.24 -13.74 0.64
CA CYS A 96 -5.95 -12.86 1.57
C CYS A 96 -7.32 -13.39 1.97
N GLY A 97 -8.01 -14.14 1.10
CA GLY A 97 -9.32 -14.72 1.40
C GLY A 97 -9.34 -15.54 2.70
N PRO A 98 -8.39 -16.46 2.93
CA PRO A 98 -8.30 -17.22 4.18
C PRO A 98 -7.92 -16.39 5.42
N LEU A 99 -7.58 -15.11 5.26
CA LEU A 99 -7.26 -14.19 6.36
C LEU A 99 -8.45 -13.30 6.72
N ASP A 100 -9.46 -13.20 5.86
CA ASP A 100 -10.63 -12.35 6.09
C ASP A 100 -11.31 -12.67 7.42
N GLY A 101 -11.61 -11.65 8.22
CA GLY A 101 -12.22 -11.79 9.53
C GLY A 101 -11.30 -12.38 10.62
N LYS A 102 -10.06 -12.77 10.30
CA LYS A 102 -9.13 -13.28 11.32
C LYS A 102 -8.68 -12.15 12.25
N LYS A 103 -8.70 -12.48 13.53
CA LYS A 103 -8.40 -11.57 14.64
C LYS A 103 -7.02 -11.87 15.19
N TYR A 104 -6.25 -10.82 15.42
CA TYR A 104 -4.91 -10.91 15.97
C TYR A 104 -4.76 -9.88 17.09
N SER A 105 -3.91 -10.20 18.07
CA SER A 105 -3.36 -9.17 18.95
C SER A 105 -2.56 -8.16 18.11
N ILE A 106 -2.60 -6.88 18.47
CA ILE A 106 -2.00 -5.80 17.69
C ILE A 106 -0.48 -5.97 17.47
N ASP A 107 0.22 -6.59 18.42
CA ASP A 107 1.64 -6.92 18.38
C ASP A 107 1.97 -8.08 17.43
N LYS A 108 0.97 -8.91 17.11
CA LYS A 108 1.10 -10.10 16.24
C LYS A 108 0.36 -9.95 14.92
N PHE A 109 -0.15 -8.76 14.62
CA PHE A 109 -0.90 -8.54 13.39
C PHE A 109 0.02 -8.71 12.18
N PRO A 110 -0.34 -9.54 11.19
CA PRO A 110 0.53 -9.80 10.04
C PRO A 110 0.77 -8.53 9.22
N GLN A 111 1.94 -8.43 8.59
CA GLN A 111 2.29 -7.25 7.80
C GLN A 111 1.32 -7.05 6.63
N LEU A 112 0.82 -5.82 6.49
CA LEU A 112 0.02 -5.37 5.35
C LEU A 112 0.80 -4.30 4.58
N PRO A 113 0.84 -4.35 3.23
CA PRO A 113 0.19 -5.33 2.34
C PRO A 113 0.89 -6.70 2.34
N ALA A 114 0.11 -7.78 2.18
CA ALA A 114 0.64 -9.16 2.08
C ALA A 114 1.40 -9.43 0.77
N HIS A 115 1.02 -8.74 -0.31
CA HIS A 115 1.53 -8.98 -1.65
C HIS A 115 1.38 -7.70 -2.51
N PRO A 116 2.05 -7.62 -3.67
CA PRO A 116 1.85 -6.52 -4.60
C PRO A 116 0.38 -6.41 -5.03
N PHE A 117 -0.14 -5.19 -5.16
CA PHE A 117 -1.56 -4.90 -5.45
C PHE A 117 -2.56 -5.47 -4.43
N CYS A 118 -2.13 -5.81 -3.22
CA CYS A 118 -3.06 -6.10 -2.13
C CYS A 118 -4.02 -4.91 -1.95
N ARG A 119 -5.25 -5.19 -1.51
CA ARG A 119 -6.29 -4.19 -1.21
C ARG A 119 -6.86 -4.36 0.20
N CYS A 120 -6.24 -5.21 1.00
CA CYS A 120 -6.70 -5.50 2.35
C CYS A 120 -6.30 -4.38 3.30
N CYS A 121 -7.06 -4.24 4.37
CA CYS A 121 -6.79 -3.27 5.41
C CYS A 121 -6.96 -3.89 6.81
N VAL A 122 -6.52 -3.13 7.80
CA VAL A 122 -6.67 -3.45 9.23
C VAL A 122 -7.93 -2.74 9.74
N LEU A 123 -8.75 -3.48 10.50
CA LEU A 123 -9.87 -2.93 11.27
C LEU A 123 -9.59 -3.04 12.77
N PRO A 124 -9.83 -1.99 13.57
CA PRO A 124 -9.75 -2.08 15.02
C PRO A 124 -10.95 -2.84 15.58
N ILE A 125 -10.70 -3.74 16.53
CA ILE A 125 -11.76 -4.37 17.32
C ILE A 125 -11.92 -3.53 18.58
N VAL A 126 -13.01 -2.77 18.63
CA VAL A 126 -13.38 -1.94 19.77
C VAL A 126 -14.52 -2.59 20.54
N GLU A 127 -14.42 -2.58 21.87
CA GLU A 127 -15.57 -2.95 22.71
C GLU A 127 -16.59 -1.81 22.72
N PRO A 128 -17.90 -2.11 22.78
CA PRO A 128 -18.97 -1.11 22.74
C PRO A 128 -18.80 0.03 23.76
N ASP A 129 -18.22 -0.26 24.91
CA ASP A 129 -18.03 0.72 25.99
C ASP A 129 -16.89 1.72 25.71
N ARG A 130 -15.94 1.39 24.83
CA ARG A 130 -14.87 2.32 24.39
C ARG A 130 -15.35 3.30 23.31
N LEU A 131 -16.35 2.91 22.50
CA LEU A 131 -16.92 3.77 21.45
C LEU A 131 -17.59 5.04 22.00
N LYS A 132 -18.07 5.01 23.25
CA LYS A 132 -18.71 6.17 23.91
C LYS A 132 -17.73 7.22 24.44
N LYS A 133 -16.41 6.94 24.40
CA LYS A 133 -15.36 7.78 25.00
C LYS A 133 -14.41 8.42 23.98
N ILE A 134 -14.63 8.16 22.69
CA ILE A 134 -13.93 8.79 21.55
C ILE A 134 -14.85 9.86 20.99
#